data_AF-A0A814SNT8-F1
#
_entry.id   AF-A0A814SNT8-F1
#
_cell.length_a   1.000
_cell.length_b   1.000
_cell.length_c   1.000
_cell.angle_alpha   90.00
_cell.angle_beta   90.00
_cell.angle_gamma   90.00
#
_symmetry.space_group_name_H-M   'P 1'
#
loop_
_entity.id
_entity.type
_entity.pdbx_description
1 polymer ?
#
loop_
_entity_poly.entity_id
_entity_poly.type
_entity_poly.pdbx_seq_one_letter_code
_entity_poly.pdbx_strand_id
1 'polypeptide(L)'
;MKILKRGIKAVTGTDVIEASIIFIGLTISTIIDITDAGGTSKLYKTVKVNNRLQFSVVDFDPSIRYIMWSIFISVIFSSTAQYACIQTQAERYMCIKDTRSAKNQCVRLQTKIISRSFQMYPLFGIETSRRFSGYAGLFIACMLSATLNTFSSGANSMATVILEDISKQLTKKYSIELIIQMFGVFAASIFNIYFLGLFSSELKLK
;
A
#
# COMPACT_ATOMS: atom_id res chain seq x y z
N MET A 1 20.64 -13.29 9.89
CA MET A 1 19.58 -14.03 9.15
C MET A 1 18.46 -14.63 10.01
N LYS A 2 18.73 -15.41 11.08
CA LYS A 2 17.65 -16.02 11.91
C LYS A 2 16.71 -15.00 12.58
N ILE A 3 17.24 -13.87 13.06
CA ILE A 3 16.45 -12.79 13.69
C ILE A 3 15.55 -12.10 12.66
N LEU A 4 16.10 -11.77 11.49
CA LEU A 4 15.37 -11.18 10.36
C LEU A 4 14.21 -12.09 9.89
N LYS A 5 14.47 -13.41 9.75
CA LYS A 5 13.44 -14.40 9.39
C LYS A 5 12.32 -14.51 10.44
N ARG A 6 12.63 -14.31 11.73
CA ARG A 6 11.62 -14.28 12.79
C ARG A 6 10.77 -13.00 12.71
N GLY A 7 11.39 -11.86 12.44
CA GLY A 7 10.70 -10.59 12.21
C GLY A 7 9.73 -10.67 11.03
N ILE A 8 10.19 -11.11 9.86
CA ILE A 8 9.37 -11.23 8.65
C ILE A 8 8.16 -12.15 8.88
N LYS A 9 8.33 -13.26 9.61
CA LYS A 9 7.24 -14.18 9.93
C LYS A 9 6.19 -13.55 10.84
N ALA A 10 6.60 -12.73 11.81
CA ALA A 10 5.67 -12.00 12.68
C ALA A 10 4.87 -10.96 11.89
N VAL A 11 5.55 -10.19 11.03
CA VAL A 11 4.92 -9.20 10.13
C VAL A 11 3.90 -9.87 9.20
N THR A 12 4.25 -11.04 8.64
CA THR A 12 3.30 -11.77 7.77
C THR A 12 2.04 -12.20 8.53
N GLY A 13 2.14 -12.46 9.83
CA GLY A 13 0.99 -12.78 10.68
C GLY A 13 0.07 -11.58 10.91
N THR A 14 0.64 -10.40 11.17
CA THR A 14 -0.13 -9.15 11.32
C THR A 14 -0.78 -8.72 10.01
N ASP A 15 -0.10 -8.90 8.88
CA ASP A 15 -0.61 -8.58 7.54
C ASP A 15 -1.93 -9.32 7.23
N VAL A 16 -2.09 -10.56 7.71
CA VAL A 16 -3.31 -11.36 7.50
C VAL A 16 -4.48 -10.80 8.31
N ILE A 17 -4.23 -10.37 9.54
CA ILE A 17 -5.25 -9.76 10.41
C ILE A 17 -5.70 -8.44 9.79
N GLU A 18 -4.77 -7.59 9.39
CA GLU A 18 -5.07 -6.31 8.74
C GLU A 18 -5.82 -6.48 7.41
N ALA A 19 -5.41 -7.43 6.57
CA ALA A 19 -6.11 -7.73 5.33
C ALA A 19 -7.55 -8.22 5.58
N SER A 20 -7.77 -8.96 6.67
CA SER A 20 -9.11 -9.42 7.08
C SER A 20 -9.97 -8.24 7.54
N ILE A 21 -9.42 -7.34 8.35
CA ILE A 21 -10.11 -6.13 8.82
C ILE A 21 -10.50 -5.24 7.63
N ILE A 22 -9.57 -5.01 6.70
CA ILE A 22 -9.83 -4.22 5.48
C ILE A 22 -10.93 -4.88 4.63
N PHE A 23 -10.87 -6.20 4.43
CA PHE A 23 -11.86 -6.91 3.62
C PHE A 23 -13.27 -6.83 4.23
N ILE A 24 -13.38 -7.04 5.54
CA ILE A 24 -14.65 -6.93 6.27
C ILE A 24 -15.17 -5.49 6.22
N GLY A 25 -14.30 -4.51 6.49
CA GLY A 25 -14.65 -3.09 6.47
C GLY A 25 -15.13 -2.61 5.10
N LEU A 26 -14.44 -3.01 4.02
CA LEU A 26 -14.85 -2.69 2.65
C LEU A 26 -16.18 -3.37 2.29
N THR A 27 -16.38 -4.61 2.70
CA THR A 27 -17.64 -5.32 2.43
C THR A 27 -18.82 -4.62 3.12
N ILE A 28 -18.68 -4.30 4.41
CA ILE A 28 -19.71 -3.57 5.17
C ILE A 28 -19.98 -2.19 4.54
N SER A 29 -18.92 -1.46 4.19
CA SER A 29 -19.03 -0.15 3.53
C SER A 29 -19.80 -0.23 2.21
N THR A 30 -19.44 -1.17 1.33
CA THR A 30 -20.15 -1.33 0.05
C THR A 30 -21.63 -1.69 0.23
N ILE A 31 -21.98 -2.48 1.26
CA ILE A 31 -23.38 -2.83 1.54
C ILE A 31 -24.17 -1.59 1.99
N ILE A 32 -23.61 -0.80 2.92
CA ILE A 32 -24.24 0.44 3.40
C ILE A 32 -24.44 1.42 2.23
N ASP A 33 -23.40 1.63 1.42
CA ASP A 33 -23.45 2.54 0.26
C ASP A 33 -24.53 2.12 -0.75
N ILE A 34 -24.67 0.82 -1.01
CA ILE A 34 -25.71 0.29 -1.91
C ILE A 34 -27.11 0.49 -1.32
N THR A 35 -27.28 0.29 -0.02
CA THR A 35 -28.58 0.51 0.64
C THR A 35 -28.97 1.99 0.65
N ASP A 36 -28.02 2.89 0.91
CA ASP A 36 -28.24 4.35 0.90
C ASP A 36 -28.57 4.88 -0.50
N ALA A 37 -28.00 4.27 -1.55
CA ALA A 37 -28.36 4.57 -2.94
C ALA A 37 -29.78 4.10 -3.35
N GLY A 38 -30.51 3.43 -2.46
CA GLY A 38 -31.84 2.89 -2.73
C GLY A 38 -31.82 1.50 -3.39
N GLY A 39 -30.77 0.73 -3.16
CA GLY A 39 -30.58 -0.63 -3.66
C GLY A 39 -29.87 -0.70 -5.02
N THR A 40 -29.39 -1.90 -5.37
CA THR A 40 -28.57 -2.16 -6.57
C THR A 40 -29.28 -1.79 -7.87
N SER A 41 -30.58 -2.02 -7.96
CA SER A 41 -31.40 -1.73 -9.15
C SER A 41 -31.51 -0.22 -9.41
N LYS A 42 -31.71 0.58 -8.37
CA LYS A 42 -31.80 2.05 -8.47
C LYS A 42 -30.43 2.65 -8.72
N LEU A 43 -29.40 2.14 -8.05
CA LEU A 43 -28.01 2.50 -8.30
C LEU A 43 -27.62 2.27 -9.77
N TYR A 44 -27.90 1.08 -10.31
CA TYR A 44 -27.59 0.76 -11.71
C TYR A 44 -28.29 1.71 -12.69
N LYS A 45 -29.58 2.01 -12.47
CA LYS A 45 -30.33 2.97 -13.31
C LYS A 45 -29.75 4.38 -13.22
N THR A 46 -29.44 4.88 -12.01
CA THR A 46 -28.84 6.21 -11.81
C THR A 46 -27.48 6.33 -12.48
N VAL A 47 -26.63 5.31 -12.38
CA VAL A 47 -25.29 5.33 -12.98
C VAL A 47 -25.38 5.24 -14.50
N LYS A 48 -26.35 4.49 -15.04
CA LYS A 48 -26.62 4.40 -16.48
C LYS A 48 -27.16 5.72 -17.05
N VAL A 49 -28.09 6.38 -16.37
CA VAL A 49 -28.65 7.68 -16.78
C VAL A 49 -27.60 8.78 -16.78
N ASN A 50 -26.69 8.76 -15.80
CA ASN A 50 -25.63 9.77 -15.68
C ASN A 50 -24.43 9.53 -16.62
N ASN A 51 -24.51 8.56 -17.56
CA ASN A 51 -23.39 8.16 -18.44
C ASN A 51 -22.07 7.90 -17.68
N ARG A 52 -22.16 7.46 -16.43
CA ARG A 52 -21.00 7.14 -15.57
C ARG A 52 -20.48 5.73 -15.80
N LEU A 53 -21.31 4.83 -16.36
CA LEU A 53 -20.92 3.49 -16.81
C LEU A 53 -20.47 3.56 -18.27
N GLN A 54 -19.18 3.82 -18.49
CA GLN A 54 -18.58 3.81 -19.83
C GLN A 54 -17.76 2.53 -20.03
N PHE A 55 -18.42 1.45 -20.43
CA PHE A 55 -17.75 0.18 -20.79
C PHE A 55 -17.22 0.16 -22.23
N SER A 56 -17.51 1.19 -23.03
CA SER A 56 -17.43 1.13 -24.50
C SER A 56 -16.42 2.06 -25.15
N VAL A 57 -15.45 2.62 -24.41
CA VAL A 57 -14.32 3.32 -25.05
C VAL A 57 -13.30 2.27 -25.52
N VAL A 58 -13.70 1.51 -26.54
CA VAL A 58 -12.86 0.53 -27.27
C VAL A 58 -12.17 1.28 -28.43
N ASP A 59 -11.55 2.41 -28.11
CA ASP A 59 -10.82 3.23 -29.07
C ASP A 59 -9.32 2.97 -28.95
N PHE A 60 -8.62 2.96 -30.08
CA PHE A 60 -7.17 2.73 -30.16
C PHE A 60 -6.35 4.03 -30.18
N ASP A 61 -6.96 5.18 -29.85
CA ASP A 61 -6.27 6.47 -29.83
C ASP A 61 -5.40 6.59 -28.56
N PRO A 62 -4.06 6.66 -28.69
CA PRO A 62 -3.15 6.77 -27.55
C PRO A 62 -3.23 8.13 -26.83
N SER A 63 -3.97 9.10 -27.35
CA SER A 63 -4.16 10.43 -26.75
C SER A 63 -5.20 10.43 -25.61
N ILE A 64 -6.05 9.39 -25.55
CA ILE A 64 -7.10 9.26 -24.53
C ILE A 64 -6.54 8.55 -23.29
N ARG A 65 -6.56 9.24 -22.15
CA ARG A 65 -5.93 8.80 -20.89
C ARG A 65 -6.50 7.50 -20.29
N TYR A 66 -7.74 7.16 -20.59
CA TYR A 66 -8.45 6.01 -20.03
C TYR A 66 -9.19 5.23 -21.13
N ILE A 67 -8.44 4.51 -21.96
CA ILE A 67 -8.99 3.53 -22.89
C ILE A 67 -8.90 2.14 -22.28
N MET A 68 -9.89 1.28 -22.57
CA MET A 68 -9.97 -0.06 -21.98
C MET A 68 -8.66 -0.84 -22.21
N TRP A 69 -8.13 -0.80 -23.43
CA TRP A 69 -6.91 -1.53 -23.81
C TRP A 69 -5.64 -1.04 -23.11
N SER A 70 -5.42 0.27 -23.01
CA SER A 70 -4.23 0.80 -22.33
C SER A 70 -4.27 0.52 -20.83
N ILE A 71 -5.45 0.49 -20.23
CA ILE A 71 -5.63 0.11 -18.82
C ILE A 71 -5.30 -1.36 -18.62
N PHE A 72 -5.83 -2.28 -19.45
CA PHE A 72 -5.51 -3.70 -19.35
C PHE A 72 -4.01 -3.96 -19.48
N ILE A 73 -3.37 -3.38 -20.49
CA ILE A 73 -1.93 -3.51 -20.72
C ILE A 73 -1.15 -2.90 -19.55
N SER A 74 -1.50 -1.68 -19.12
CA SER A 74 -0.87 -1.00 -17.98
C SER A 74 -0.97 -1.80 -16.69
N VAL A 75 -2.11 -2.43 -16.42
CA VAL A 75 -2.31 -3.29 -15.24
C VAL A 75 -1.43 -4.53 -15.31
N ILE A 76 -1.33 -5.20 -16.47
CA ILE A 76 -0.45 -6.38 -16.61
C ILE A 76 1.01 -6.03 -16.30
N PHE A 77 1.54 -4.95 -16.89
CA PHE A 77 2.93 -4.52 -16.65
C PHE A 77 3.14 -4.05 -15.21
N SER A 78 2.22 -3.23 -14.69
CA SER A 78 2.33 -2.69 -13.32
C SER A 78 2.23 -3.80 -12.28
N SER A 79 1.30 -4.74 -12.43
CA SER A 79 1.16 -5.88 -11.52
C SER A 79 2.37 -6.80 -11.59
N THR A 80 2.88 -7.08 -12.80
CA THR A 80 4.09 -7.91 -12.95
C THR A 80 5.29 -7.26 -12.26
N ALA A 81 5.52 -5.97 -12.47
CA ALA A 81 6.60 -5.24 -11.80
C ALA A 81 6.45 -5.24 -10.27
N GLN A 82 5.22 -5.07 -9.75
CA GLN A 82 4.97 -5.08 -8.31
C GLN A 82 5.23 -6.44 -7.65
N TYR A 83 4.91 -7.56 -8.31
CA TYR A 83 5.12 -8.88 -7.72
C TYR A 83 6.51 -9.47 -8.00
N ALA A 84 7.16 -9.05 -9.09
CA ALA A 84 8.47 -9.58 -9.50
C ALA A 84 9.64 -8.78 -8.92
N CYS A 85 9.54 -7.45 -8.87
CA CYS A 85 10.71 -6.58 -8.62
C CYS A 85 10.75 -5.99 -7.21
N ILE A 86 9.66 -6.08 -6.44
CA ILE A 86 9.61 -5.48 -5.11
C ILE A 86 10.18 -6.42 -4.05
N GLN A 87 11.13 -5.90 -3.29
CA GLN A 87 11.80 -6.61 -2.19
C GLN A 87 10.82 -7.21 -1.17
N THR A 88 9.74 -6.51 -0.82
CA THR A 88 8.73 -7.00 0.14
C THR A 88 8.10 -8.32 -0.29
N GLN A 89 7.91 -8.55 -1.60
CA GLN A 89 7.34 -9.78 -2.11
C GLN A 89 8.36 -10.91 -2.16
N ALA A 90 9.61 -10.60 -2.53
CA ALA A 90 10.72 -11.56 -2.47
C ALA A 90 10.91 -12.13 -1.06
N GLU A 91 10.84 -11.28 -0.03
CA GLU A 91 10.94 -11.69 1.38
C GLU A 91 9.80 -12.64 1.80
N ARG A 92 8.57 -12.37 1.34
CA ARG A 92 7.40 -13.23 1.60
C ARG A 92 7.55 -14.60 0.95
N TYR A 93 8.07 -14.67 -0.27
CA TYR A 93 8.32 -15.96 -0.93
C TYR A 93 9.39 -16.80 -0.22
N MET A 94 10.45 -16.17 0.30
CA MET A 94 11.51 -16.86 1.05
C MET A 94 11.06 -17.45 2.39
N CYS A 95 9.89 -17.04 2.90
CA CYS A 95 9.31 -17.61 4.12
C CYS A 95 8.54 -18.91 3.88
N ILE A 96 8.24 -19.24 2.62
CA ILE A 96 7.53 -20.44 2.23
C ILE A 96 8.53 -21.60 2.14
N LYS A 97 8.21 -22.72 2.80
CA LYS A 97 9.10 -23.89 2.85
C LYS A 97 9.22 -24.64 1.52
N ASP A 98 8.20 -24.54 0.67
CA ASP A 98 8.04 -25.34 -0.54
C ASP A 98 7.87 -24.46 -1.79
N THR A 99 8.58 -24.81 -2.88
CA THR A 99 8.60 -24.03 -4.13
C THR A 99 7.30 -24.14 -4.91
N ARG A 100 6.61 -25.29 -4.85
CA ARG A 100 5.29 -25.47 -5.48
C ARG A 100 4.23 -24.63 -4.76
N SER A 101 4.28 -24.58 -3.44
CA SER A 101 3.44 -23.69 -2.62
C SER A 101 3.71 -22.21 -2.91
N ALA A 102 4.97 -21.81 -3.07
CA ALA A 102 5.33 -20.43 -3.44
C ALA A 102 4.79 -20.03 -4.81
N LYS A 103 4.87 -20.93 -5.80
CA LYS A 103 4.29 -20.73 -7.13
C LYS A 103 2.78 -20.54 -7.08
N ASN A 104 2.07 -21.39 -6.33
CA ASN A 104 0.62 -21.27 -6.16
C ASN A 104 0.21 -19.98 -5.44
N GLN A 105 1.04 -19.49 -4.52
CA GLN A 105 0.80 -18.23 -3.82
C GLN A 105 0.97 -17.01 -4.74
N CYS A 106 1.98 -17.00 -5.62
CA CYS A 106 2.15 -15.96 -6.64
C CYS A 106 0.91 -15.84 -7.55
N VAL A 107 0.39 -16.98 -8.03
CA VAL A 107 -0.84 -17.02 -8.85
C VAL A 107 -2.06 -16.51 -8.07
N ARG A 108 -2.21 -16.88 -6.79
CA ARG A 108 -3.31 -16.41 -5.95
C ARG A 108 -3.27 -14.91 -5.67
N LEU A 109 -2.08 -14.32 -5.51
CA LEU A 109 -1.94 -12.88 -5.28
C LEU A 109 -2.31 -12.06 -6.53
N GLN A 110 -2.01 -12.57 -7.72
CA GLN A 110 -2.43 -11.94 -8.98
C GLN A 110 -3.96 -11.96 -9.19
N THR A 111 -4.70 -12.89 -8.57
CA THR A 111 -6.18 -12.93 -8.67
C THR A 111 -6.91 -11.94 -7.76
N LYS A 112 -6.22 -11.26 -6.84
CA LYS A 112 -6.79 -10.23 -5.95
C LYS A 112 -6.47 -8.82 -6.44
N ILE A 113 -6.89 -8.49 -7.67
CA ILE A 113 -6.84 -7.13 -8.19
C ILE A 113 -8.22 -6.49 -7.98
N ILE A 114 -8.39 -5.83 -6.84
CA ILE A 114 -9.51 -4.93 -6.52
C ILE A 114 -8.84 -3.79 -5.74
N SER A 115 -8.98 -2.50 -6.00
CA SER A 115 -9.52 -1.73 -7.11
C SER A 115 -8.86 -0.36 -6.97
N ARG A 116 -8.40 0.24 -8.07
CA ARG A 116 -7.90 1.61 -8.04
C ARG A 116 -9.10 2.57 -8.08
N SER A 117 -9.63 2.94 -6.91
CA SER A 117 -10.64 4.01 -6.74
C SER A 117 -10.66 4.57 -5.31
N PHE A 118 -9.53 4.59 -4.59
CA PHE A 118 -9.47 5.02 -3.18
C PHE A 118 -9.70 6.52 -2.93
N GLN A 119 -9.85 7.35 -3.97
CA GLN A 119 -10.10 8.79 -3.80
C GLN A 119 -11.58 9.13 -3.60
N MET A 120 -12.52 8.27 -4.04
CA MET A 120 -13.95 8.51 -3.85
C MET A 120 -14.41 8.12 -2.44
N TYR A 121 -13.78 7.11 -1.84
CA TYR A 121 -14.16 6.58 -0.54
C TYR A 121 -13.98 7.57 0.64
N PRO A 122 -12.94 8.42 0.71
CA PRO A 122 -12.81 9.40 1.79
C PRO A 122 -13.94 10.43 1.79
N LEU A 123 -14.36 10.90 0.62
CA LEU A 123 -15.47 11.84 0.46
C LEU A 123 -16.81 11.18 0.84
N PHE A 124 -17.09 9.98 0.33
CA PHE A 124 -18.30 9.22 0.67
C PHE A 124 -18.30 8.75 2.14
N GLY A 125 -17.14 8.41 2.69
CA GLY A 125 -16.97 7.96 4.07
C GLY A 125 -17.39 9.02 5.08
N ILE A 126 -17.05 10.29 4.81
CA ILE A 126 -17.44 11.43 5.64
C ILE A 126 -18.94 11.72 5.54
N GLU A 127 -19.54 11.69 4.34
CA GLU A 127 -20.98 11.94 4.19
C GLU A 127 -21.85 10.83 4.81
N THR A 128 -21.49 9.58 4.58
CA THR A 128 -22.20 8.40 5.12
C THR A 128 -22.03 8.26 6.64
N SER A 129 -20.93 8.78 7.20
CA SER A 129 -20.69 8.80 8.65
C SER A 129 -21.72 9.58 9.46
N ARG A 130 -22.44 10.54 8.84
CA ARG A 130 -23.50 11.30 9.53
C ARG A 130 -24.75 10.45 9.80
N ARG A 131 -24.91 9.30 9.14
CA ARG A 131 -26.06 8.38 9.29
C ARG A 131 -25.81 7.22 10.26
N PHE A 132 -24.59 6.70 10.32
CA PHE A 132 -24.24 5.53 11.14
C PHE A 132 -23.12 5.86 12.14
N SER A 133 -23.48 5.94 13.42
CA SER A 133 -22.51 6.11 14.51
C SER A 133 -21.55 4.92 14.54
N GLY A 134 -20.25 5.18 14.34
CA GLY A 134 -19.20 4.17 14.25
C GLY A 134 -18.67 3.87 12.85
N TYR A 135 -19.39 4.25 11.79
CA TYR A 135 -18.94 4.02 10.40
C TYR A 135 -17.65 4.77 10.05
N ALA A 136 -17.56 6.05 10.43
CA ALA A 136 -16.32 6.83 10.28
C ALA A 136 -15.13 6.17 10.97
N GLY A 137 -15.33 5.65 12.20
CA GLY A 137 -14.28 4.99 12.97
C GLY A 137 -13.79 3.71 12.29
N LEU A 138 -14.71 2.87 11.82
CA LEU A 138 -14.39 1.66 11.06
C LEU A 138 -13.64 1.99 9.77
N PHE A 139 -14.11 3.00 9.03
CA PHE A 139 -13.51 3.41 7.76
C PHE A 139 -12.09 3.97 7.94
N ILE A 140 -11.91 4.89 8.90
CA ILE A 140 -10.60 5.47 9.23
C ILE A 140 -9.64 4.37 9.72
N ALA A 141 -10.10 3.42 10.55
CA ALA A 141 -9.30 2.30 11.00
C ALA A 141 -8.82 1.42 9.82
N CYS A 142 -9.69 1.15 8.83
CA CYS A 142 -9.31 0.40 7.63
C CYS A 142 -8.28 1.15 6.78
N MET A 143 -8.45 2.46 6.58
CA MET A 143 -7.50 3.30 5.83
C MET A 143 -6.13 3.36 6.51
N LEU A 144 -6.11 3.58 7.82
CA LEU A 144 -4.88 3.61 8.61
C LEU A 144 -4.19 2.24 8.59
N SER A 145 -4.94 1.15 8.77
CA SER A 145 -4.39 -0.21 8.71
C SER A 145 -3.76 -0.51 7.36
N ALA A 146 -4.42 -0.16 6.25
CA ALA A 146 -3.87 -0.35 4.90
C ALA A 146 -2.58 0.45 4.68
N THR A 147 -2.54 1.68 5.20
CA THR A 147 -1.37 2.56 5.10
C THR A 147 -0.21 2.05 5.95
N LEU A 148 -0.49 1.64 7.20
CA LEU A 148 0.49 1.09 8.14
C LEU A 148 1.06 -0.24 7.66
N ASN A 149 0.24 -1.11 7.05
CA ASN A 149 0.70 -2.36 6.44
C ASN A 149 1.78 -2.10 5.37
N THR A 150 1.45 -1.19 4.45
CA THR A 150 2.33 -0.82 3.34
C THR A 150 3.62 -0.18 3.87
N PHE A 151 3.50 0.71 4.85
CA PHE A 151 4.63 1.38 5.48
C PHE A 151 5.53 0.39 6.24
N SER A 152 4.94 -0.49 7.05
CA SER A 152 5.64 -1.52 7.83
C SER A 152 6.39 -2.50 6.93
N SER A 153 5.73 -3.01 5.89
CA SER A 153 6.36 -3.87 4.88
C SER A 153 7.53 -3.16 4.21
N GLY A 154 7.35 -1.91 3.79
CA GLY A 154 8.41 -1.10 3.20
C GLY A 154 9.59 -0.88 4.14
N ALA A 155 9.33 -0.52 5.39
CA ALA A 155 10.35 -0.33 6.42
C ALA A 155 11.14 -1.62 6.69
N ASN A 156 10.46 -2.77 6.76
CA ASN A 156 11.11 -4.06 6.94
C ASN A 156 12.03 -4.41 5.77
N SER A 157 11.57 -4.21 4.52
CA SER A 157 12.42 -4.45 3.36
C SER A 157 13.59 -3.49 3.24
N MET A 158 13.41 -2.21 3.60
CA MET A 158 14.52 -1.26 3.66
C MET A 158 15.55 -1.68 4.70
N ALA A 159 15.12 -2.12 5.88
CA ALA A 159 16.01 -2.63 6.91
C ALA A 159 16.79 -3.86 6.41
N THR A 160 16.14 -4.78 5.68
CA THR A 160 16.80 -5.93 5.05
C THR A 160 17.86 -5.48 4.05
N VAL A 161 17.54 -4.57 3.13
CA VAL A 161 18.48 -4.09 2.09
C VAL A 161 19.68 -3.38 2.75
N ILE A 162 19.44 -2.54 3.76
CA ILE A 162 20.53 -1.87 4.49
C ILE A 162 21.44 -2.91 5.18
N LEU A 163 20.87 -3.95 5.79
CA LEU A 163 21.65 -4.96 6.49
C LEU A 163 22.38 -5.93 5.56
N GLU A 164 21.71 -6.41 4.52
CA GLU A 164 22.24 -7.46 3.63
C GLU A 164 23.11 -6.90 2.50
N ASP A 165 22.75 -5.75 1.93
CA ASP A 165 23.45 -5.19 0.78
C ASP A 165 24.44 -4.09 1.19
N ILE A 166 24.08 -3.20 2.12
CA ILE A 166 24.93 -2.05 2.48
C ILE A 166 25.90 -2.43 3.61
N SER A 167 25.40 -2.89 4.74
CA SER A 167 26.21 -3.13 5.94
C SER A 167 27.26 -4.22 5.72
N LYS A 168 26.89 -5.34 5.08
CA LYS A 168 27.85 -6.41 4.75
C LYS A 168 28.92 -5.99 3.75
N GLN A 169 28.60 -5.10 2.80
CA GLN A 169 29.60 -4.57 1.87
C GLN A 169 30.52 -3.54 2.53
N LEU A 170 29.97 -2.67 3.38
CA LEU A 170 30.75 -1.67 4.12
C LEU A 170 31.69 -2.32 5.13
N THR A 171 31.22 -3.32 5.89
CA THR A 171 32.06 -4.04 6.87
C THR A 171 33.19 -4.86 6.24
N LYS A 172 33.08 -5.21 4.95
CA LYS A 172 34.22 -5.78 4.20
C LYS A 172 35.28 -4.74 3.86
N LYS A 173 34.91 -3.46 3.74
CA LYS A 173 35.79 -2.40 3.23
C LYS A 173 36.30 -1.46 4.33
N TYR A 174 35.57 -1.34 5.44
CA TYR A 174 35.83 -0.41 6.53
C TYR A 174 35.62 -1.07 7.89
N SER A 175 36.33 -0.60 8.92
CA SER A 175 36.10 -1.01 10.30
C SER A 175 34.71 -0.58 10.78
N ILE A 176 34.08 -1.38 11.63
CA ILE A 176 32.73 -1.16 12.17
C ILE A 176 32.63 0.22 12.86
N GLU A 177 33.68 0.64 13.58
CA GLU A 177 33.68 1.93 14.28
C GLU A 177 33.57 3.11 13.32
N LEU A 178 34.28 3.08 12.19
CA LEU A 178 34.22 4.13 11.18
C LEU A 178 32.83 4.21 10.54
N ILE A 179 32.20 3.06 10.30
CA ILE A 179 30.83 2.99 9.75
C ILE A 179 29.83 3.59 10.73
N ILE A 180 29.92 3.24 12.02
CA ILE A 180 29.05 3.79 13.07
C ILE A 180 29.22 5.30 13.18
N GLN A 181 30.46 5.79 13.12
CA GLN A 181 30.75 7.23 13.15
C GLN A 181 30.17 7.96 11.92
N MET A 182 30.35 7.42 10.72
CA MET A 182 29.79 8.01 9.49
C MET A 182 28.26 8.10 9.54
N PHE A 183 27.58 7.04 9.97
CA PHE A 183 26.12 7.05 10.15
C PHE A 183 25.68 8.01 11.26
N GLY A 184 26.42 8.07 12.37
CA GLY A 184 26.13 8.98 13.48
C GLY A 184 26.23 10.46 13.06
N VAL A 185 27.29 10.84 12.33
CA VAL A 185 27.47 12.20 11.81
C VAL A 185 26.39 12.57 10.80
N PHE A 186 26.02 11.63 9.92
CA PHE A 186 24.96 11.82 8.94
C PHE A 186 23.59 12.05 9.62
N ALA A 187 23.24 11.22 10.61
CA ALA A 187 22.00 11.36 11.36
C ALA A 187 21.94 12.69 12.13
N ALA A 188 23.04 13.06 12.79
CA ALA A 188 23.14 14.35 13.50
C ALA A 188 22.99 15.54 12.54
N SER A 189 23.54 15.44 11.33
CA SER A 189 23.44 16.48 10.30
C SER A 189 21.99 16.65 9.82
N ILE A 190 21.26 15.55 9.59
CA ILE A 190 19.82 15.60 9.25
C ILE A 190 19.01 16.23 10.38
N PHE A 191 19.27 15.81 11.62
CA PHE A 191 18.59 16.35 12.81
C PHE A 191 18.81 17.86 12.94
N ASN A 192 20.05 18.32 12.73
CA ASN A 192 20.39 19.75 12.77
C ASN A 192 19.70 20.54 11.65
N ILE A 193 19.65 20.02 10.43
CA ILE A 193 18.95 20.66 9.30
C ILE A 193 17.45 20.79 9.58
N TYR A 194 16.84 19.74 10.14
CA TYR A 194 15.42 19.76 10.51
C TYR A 194 15.13 20.84 11.58
N PHE A 195 15.97 20.92 12.61
CA PHE A 195 15.83 21.92 13.67
C PHE A 195 16.05 23.35 13.16
N LEU A 196 17.02 23.56 12.27
CA LEU A 196 17.24 24.83 11.58
C LEU A 196 16.03 25.24 10.74
N GLY A 197 15.40 24.29 10.04
CA GLY A 197 14.18 24.52 9.28
C GLY A 197 13.00 24.92 10.16
N LEU A 198 12.81 24.24 11.29
CA LEU A 198 11.82 24.60 12.31
C LEU A 198 12.05 26.01 12.86
N PHE A 199 13.28 26.33 13.24
CA PHE A 199 13.62 27.64 13.79
C PHE A 199 13.43 28.77 12.75
N SER A 200 13.80 28.52 11.49
CA SER A 200 13.55 29.45 10.39
C SER A 200 12.06 29.67 10.12
N SER A 201 11.24 28.64 10.31
CA SER A 201 9.78 28.74 10.14
C SER A 201 9.11 29.55 11.25
N GLU A 202 9.59 29.46 12.50
CA GLU A 202 9.09 30.29 13.61
C GLU A 202 9.49 31.77 13.47
N LEU A 203 10.67 32.05 12.93
CA LEU A 203 11.14 33.41 12.67
C LEU A 203 10.34 34.13 11.57
N LYS A 204 9.68 33.40 10.66
CA LYS A 204 8.81 33.97 9.61
C LYS A 204 7.37 34.22 10.07
N LEU A 205 7.00 33.73 11.25
CA LEU A 205 5.66 33.86 11.84
C LEU A 205 5.57 34.97 12.90
N LYS A 206 6.66 35.69 13.16
CA LYS A 206 6.72 36.93 13.95
C LYS A 206 7.01 38.12 13.04
#